data_AF-A0A2M7RZN0-F1
#
_entry.id   AF-A0A2M7RZN0-F1
#
_cell.length_a   1.000
_cell.length_b   1.000
_cell.length_c   1.000
_cell.angle_alpha   90.00
_cell.angle_beta   90.00
_cell.angle_gamma   90.00
#
_symmetry.space_group_name_H-M   'P 1'
#
loop_
_entity.id
_entity.type
_entity.pdbx_description
1 polymer ?
#
loop_
_entity_poly.entity_id
_entity_poly.type
_entity_poly.pdbx_seq_one_letter_code
_entity_poly.pdbx_strand_id
1 'polypeptide(L)'
;MRNYTLEDLKKELFKNEKVKKDYSRELTKIRIAQQIYELRKQNHISQQELAKRLHTSQQAVARLEKDDYRPTTKTLERLAEIFHKDLLIRFV
;
A
#
# COMPACT_ATOMS: atom_id res chain seq x y z
N MET A 1 33.27 15.10 2.14
CA MET A 1 32.06 14.50 2.76
C MET A 1 32.03 13.02 2.39
N ARG A 2 31.73 12.10 3.32
CA ARG A 2 31.47 10.70 2.94
C ARG A 2 30.16 10.63 2.17
N ASN A 3 30.19 10.08 0.96
CA ASN A 3 28.99 9.78 0.19
C ASN A 3 28.45 8.43 0.67
N TYR A 4 27.30 8.44 1.33
CA TYR A 4 26.59 7.22 1.73
C TYR A 4 25.50 6.89 0.71
N THR A 5 25.36 5.62 0.37
CA THR A 5 24.20 5.15 -0.40
C THR A 5 23.00 4.86 0.52
N LEU A 6 21.81 4.76 -0.06
CA LEU A 6 20.62 4.33 0.69
C LEU A 6 20.80 2.95 1.34
N GLU A 7 21.54 2.06 0.66
CA GLU A 7 21.82 0.71 1.17
C GLU A 7 22.79 0.75 2.36
N ASP A 8 23.80 1.62 2.31
CA ASP A 8 24.70 1.84 3.46
C ASP A 8 23.93 2.35 4.68
N LEU A 9 23.02 3.30 4.48
CA LEU A 9 22.18 3.86 5.55
C LEU A 9 21.23 2.81 6.14
N LYS A 10 20.56 2.02 5.29
CA LYS A 10 19.68 0.94 5.76
C LYS A 10 20.45 -0.09 6.58
N LYS A 11 21.64 -0.48 6.12
CA LYS A 11 22.48 -1.47 6.83
C LYS A 11 22.83 -1.00 8.24
N GLU A 12 23.16 0.27 8.40
CA GLU A 12 23.46 0.87 9.71
C GLU A 12 22.20 1.00 10.58
N LEU A 13 21.10 1.53 10.04
CA LEU A 13 19.85 1.71 10.77
C LEU A 13 19.19 0.40 11.22
N PHE A 14 19.29 -0.66 10.40
CA PHE A 14 18.70 -1.96 10.69
C PHE A 14 19.49 -2.79 11.70
N LYS A 15 20.65 -2.32 12.18
CA LYS A 15 21.28 -2.87 13.40
C LYS A 15 20.36 -2.72 14.61
N ASN A 16 19.47 -1.73 14.61
CA ASN A 16 18.41 -1.60 15.59
C ASN A 16 17.18 -2.39 15.13
N GLU A 17 16.90 -3.50 15.82
CA GLU A 17 15.76 -4.38 15.54
C GLU A 17 14.40 -3.67 15.58
N LYS A 18 14.23 -2.66 16.44
CA LYS A 18 13.00 -1.85 16.47
C LYS A 18 12.84 -1.07 15.17
N VAL A 19 13.91 -0.41 14.72
CA VAL A 19 13.92 0.36 13.46
C VAL A 19 13.64 -0.55 12.26
N LYS A 20 14.26 -1.73 12.22
CA LYS A 20 14.03 -2.72 11.16
C LYS A 20 12.57 -3.20 11.11
N LYS A 21 11.96 -3.46 12.28
CA LYS A 21 10.56 -3.88 12.40
C LYS A 21 9.60 -2.79 11.98
N ASP A 22 9.80 -1.56 12.45
CA ASP A 22 8.97 -0.42 12.10
C ASP A 22 9.09 -0.10 10.60
N TYR A 23 10.31 -0.11 10.04
CA TYR A 23 10.52 0.03 8.60
C TYR A 23 9.76 -1.02 7.78
N SER A 24 9.85 -2.30 8.18
CA SER A 24 9.18 -3.39 7.47
C SER A 24 7.66 -3.24 7.53
N ARG A 25 7.13 -2.83 8.68
CA ARG A 25 5.72 -2.56 8.89
C ARG A 25 5.22 -1.42 7.99
N GLU A 26 5.95 -0.31 7.91
CA GLU A 26 5.60 0.81 7.03
C GLU A 26 5.72 0.44 5.55
N LEU A 27 6.76 -0.31 5.18
CA LEU A 27 6.97 -0.77 3.80
C LEU A 27 5.80 -1.64 3.32
N THR A 28 5.25 -2.51 4.17
CA THR A 28 4.05 -3.29 3.84
C THR A 28 2.86 -2.40 3.50
N LYS A 29 2.63 -1.31 4.25
CA LYS A 29 1.52 -0.38 3.98
C LYS A 29 1.69 0.32 2.64
N ILE A 30 2.90 0.82 2.38
CA ILE A 30 3.25 1.48 1.12
C ILE A 30 3.01 0.53 -0.06
N ARG A 31 3.43 -0.74 0.06
CA ARG A 31 3.24 -1.75 -0.98
C ARG A 31 1.76 -2.03 -1.27
N ILE A 32 0.93 -2.12 -0.22
CA ILE A 32 -0.51 -2.32 -0.39
C ILE A 32 -1.12 -1.10 -1.09
N ALA A 33 -0.81 0.11 -0.64
CA ALA A 33 -1.34 1.35 -1.22
C ALA A 33 -0.94 1.50 -2.70
N GLN A 34 0.32 1.20 -3.04
CA GLN A 34 0.81 1.17 -4.41
C GLN A 34 0.05 0.16 -5.26
N GLN A 35 -0.19 -1.07 -4.77
CA GLN A 35 -0.95 -2.07 -5.52
C GLN A 35 -2.38 -1.61 -5.81
N ILE A 36 -3.06 -0.96 -4.86
CA ILE A 36 -4.40 -0.40 -5.07
C ILE A 36 -4.37 0.71 -6.12
N TYR A 37 -3.40 1.62 -6.03
CA TYR A 37 -3.21 2.70 -7.00
C TYR A 37 -2.98 2.16 -8.42
N GLU A 38 -2.06 1.20 -8.57
CA GLU A 38 -1.76 0.58 -9.85
C GLU A 38 -2.97 -0.17 -10.41
N LEU A 39 -3.67 -0.95 -9.57
CA LEU A 39 -4.89 -1.66 -9.97
C LEU A 39 -5.95 -0.69 -10.50
N ARG A 40 -6.15 0.45 -9.82
CA ARG A 40 -7.07 1.50 -10.30
C ARG A 40 -6.61 2.10 -11.62
N LYS A 41 -5.32 2.41 -11.76
CA LYS A 41 -4.73 3.02 -12.96
C LYS A 41 -4.80 2.11 -14.17
N GLN A 42 -4.52 0.82 -14.00
CA GLN A 42 -4.61 -0.21 -15.04
C GLN A 42 -6.04 -0.39 -15.58
N ASN A 43 -7.04 -0.10 -14.74
CA ASN A 43 -8.46 -0.12 -15.13
C ASN A 43 -8.97 1.25 -15.61
N HIS A 44 -8.10 2.25 -15.74
CA HIS A 44 -8.42 3.59 -16.27
C HIS A 44 -9.57 4.34 -15.57
N ILE A 45 -9.82 4.05 -14.27
CA ILE A 45 -10.85 4.76 -13.49
C ILE A 45 -10.26 5.82 -12.56
N SER A 46 -11.04 6.86 -12.26
CA SER A 46 -10.65 7.91 -11.31
C SER A 46 -10.82 7.44 -9.86
N GLN A 47 -10.21 8.13 -8.90
CA GLN A 47 -10.43 7.85 -7.47
C GLN A 47 -11.91 8.00 -7.08
N GLN A 48 -12.62 8.98 -7.69
CA GLN A 48 -14.04 9.19 -7.44
C GLN A 48 -14.88 8.04 -7.99
N GLU A 49 -14.51 7.48 -9.14
CA GLU A 49 -15.19 6.33 -9.72
C GLU A 49 -14.97 5.07 -8.88
N LEU A 50 -13.73 4.82 -8.43
CA LEU A 50 -13.46 3.73 -7.49
C LEU A 50 -14.23 3.91 -6.18
N ALA A 51 -14.34 5.14 -5.68
CA ALA A 51 -15.10 5.44 -4.46
C ALA A 51 -16.58 5.09 -4.61
N LYS A 52 -17.19 5.38 -5.76
CA LYS A 52 -18.59 4.99 -6.05
C LYS A 52 -18.76 3.48 -5.99
N ARG A 53 -17.88 2.71 -6.63
CA ARG A 53 -17.91 1.24 -6.63
C ARG A 53 -17.69 0.64 -5.24
N LEU A 54 -16.84 1.28 -4.44
CA LEU A 54 -16.59 0.91 -3.04
C LEU A 54 -17.64 1.45 -2.06
N HIS A 55 -18.64 2.20 -2.50
CA HIS A 55 -19.61 2.88 -1.64
C HIS A 55 -18.92 3.68 -0.52
N THR A 56 -17.93 4.48 -0.88
CA THR A 56 -17.14 5.30 0.04
C THR A 56 -16.84 6.68 -0.57
N SER A 57 -16.05 7.51 0.10
CA SER A 57 -15.67 8.83 -0.41
C SER A 57 -14.38 8.80 -1.23
N GLN A 58 -14.22 9.75 -2.14
CA GLN A 58 -12.96 9.92 -2.88
C GLN A 58 -11.77 10.17 -1.94
N GLN A 59 -11.99 10.85 -0.82
CA GLN A 59 -10.97 11.05 0.22
C GLN A 59 -10.55 9.73 0.87
N ALA A 60 -11.49 8.81 1.10
CA ALA A 60 -11.17 7.47 1.61
C ALA A 60 -10.33 6.67 0.61
N VAL A 61 -10.62 6.79 -0.69
CA VAL A 61 -9.78 6.18 -1.75
C VAL A 61 -8.41 6.83 -1.84
N ALA A 62 -8.30 8.15 -1.71
CA ALA A 62 -7.01 8.83 -1.66
C ALA A 62 -6.16 8.34 -0.48
N ARG A 63 -6.79 8.12 0.69
CA ARG A 63 -6.11 7.51 1.85
C ARG A 63 -5.65 6.08 1.59
N LEU A 64 -6.47 5.27 0.91
CA LEU A 64 -6.08 3.90 0.50
C LEU A 64 -4.84 3.88 -0.42
N GLU A 65 -4.63 4.92 -1.23
CA GLU A 65 -3.58 4.95 -2.25
C GLU A 65 -2.29 5.69 -1.85
N LYS A 66 -2.32 6.50 -0.78
CA LYS A 66 -1.17 7.36 -0.42
C LYS A 66 -0.85 7.44 1.07
N ASP A 67 -1.84 7.37 1.95
CA ASP A 67 -1.63 7.63 3.36
C ASP A 67 -1.37 6.35 4.16
N ASP A 68 -0.97 6.52 5.42
CA ASP A 68 -0.86 5.47 6.43
C ASP A 68 -2.24 4.91 6.84
N TYR A 69 -3.04 4.51 5.86
CA TYR A 69 -4.29 3.82 6.09
C TYR A 69 -4.10 2.33 5.87
N ARG A 70 -4.51 1.54 6.88
CA ARG A 70 -4.51 0.08 6.79
C ARG A 70 -5.87 -0.38 6.30
N PRO A 71 -6.02 -0.80 5.03
CA PRO A 71 -7.25 -1.45 4.60
C PRO A 71 -7.48 -2.73 5.40
N THR A 72 -8.73 -3.00 5.72
CA THR A 72 -9.14 -4.29 6.26
C THR A 72 -9.10 -5.35 5.16
N THR A 73 -9.06 -6.63 5.52
CA THR A 73 -9.19 -7.73 4.56
C THR A 73 -10.49 -7.61 3.76
N LYS A 74 -11.59 -7.22 4.42
CA LYS A 74 -12.88 -6.93 3.76
C LYS A 74 -12.76 -5.86 2.67
N THR A 75 -11.98 -4.80 2.88
CA THR A 75 -11.75 -3.79 1.84
C THR A 75 -10.95 -4.37 0.67
N LEU A 76 -9.96 -5.21 0.96
CA LEU A 76 -9.15 -5.88 -0.07
C LEU A 76 -9.98 -6.89 -0.89
N GLU A 77 -10.87 -7.64 -0.24
CA GLU A 77 -11.82 -8.55 -0.89
C GLU A 77 -12.75 -7.80 -1.85
N ARG A 78 -13.34 -6.69 -1.40
CA ARG A 78 -14.20 -5.85 -2.26
C ARG A 78 -13.44 -5.25 -3.45
N LEU A 79 -12.18 -4.86 -3.24
CA LEU A 79 -11.33 -4.41 -4.35
C LEU A 79 -11.12 -5.55 -5.35
N ALA A 80 -10.81 -6.75 -4.87
CA ALA A 80 -10.63 -7.93 -5.72
C ALA A 80 -11.91 -8.23 -6.53
N GLU A 81 -13.08 -8.18 -5.90
CA GLU A 81 -14.39 -8.34 -6.57
C GLU A 81 -14.63 -7.28 -7.66
N ILE A 82 -14.43 -5.99 -7.34
CA ILE A 82 -14.64 -4.86 -8.28
C ILE A 82 -13.76 -4.99 -9.54
N PHE A 83 -12.56 -5.54 -9.38
CA PHE A 83 -11.58 -5.68 -10.46
C PHE A 83 -11.49 -7.10 -11.04
N HIS A 84 -12.39 -8.01 -10.62
CA HIS A 84 -12.42 -9.41 -11.05
C HIS A 84 -11.04 -10.10 -10.89
N LYS A 85 -10.48 -10.01 -9.68
CA LYS A 85 -9.21 -10.62 -9.27
C LYS A 85 -9.41 -11.54 -8.07
N ASP A 86 -8.43 -12.41 -7.85
CA ASP A 86 -8.32 -13.19 -6.61
C ASP A 86 -7.45 -12.45 -5.59
N LEU A 87 -7.89 -12.41 -4.34
CA LEU A 87 -7.08 -11.91 -3.23
C LEU A 87 -6.11 -13.00 -2.76
N LEU A 88 -4.81 -12.82 -3.04
CA LEU A 88 -3.75 -13.71 -2.56
C LEU A 88 -2.94 -13.04 -1.43
N ILE A 89 -2.94 -13.66 -0.25
CA ILE A 89 -2.09 -13.26 0.88
C ILE A 89 -0.99 -14.32 1.06
N ARG A 90 0.28 -13.90 1.06
CA ARG A 90 1.44 -14.77 1.24
C ARG A 90 2.37 -14.20 2.31
N PHE A 91 2.86 -15.07 3.19
CA PHE A 91 3.96 -14.78 4.10
C PHE A 91 5.28 -15.14 3.42
N VAL A 92 6.22 -14.20 3.36
CA VAL A 92 7.55 -14.34 2.74
C VAL A 92 8.63 -13.95 3.72
#